data_AF-A0A164M668-F1
#
_entry.id   AF-A0A164M668-F1
#
_cell.length_a   1.000
_cell.length_b   1.000
_cell.length_c   1.000
_cell.angle_alpha   90.00
_cell.angle_beta   90.00
_cell.angle_gamma   90.00
#
_symmetry.space_group_name_H-M   'P 1'
#
loop_
_entity.id
_entity.type
_entity.pdbx_description
1 polymer ?
#
loop_
_entity_poly.entity_id
_entity_poly.type
_entity_poly.pdbx_seq_one_letter_code
_entity_poly.pdbx_strand_id
1 'polypeptide(L)'
;DGHNSHVSIEFVKFCKEHGIELACFPSHATGFLQPLDVGIFGPLSHAWSEVLTNEMTGGVHIRKQDFTRLYAKAWVRAFNVVNILIAFKATGIHPFD
;
A
#
# COMPACT_ATOMS: atom_id res chain seq x y z
N ASP A 1 -6.80 5.52 -7.03
CA ASP A 1 -6.30 6.01 -8.33
C ASP A 1 -7.40 6.39 -9.35
N GLY A 2 -8.69 6.11 -9.10
CA GLY A 2 -9.78 6.50 -10.03
C GLY A 2 -9.82 5.69 -11.32
N HIS A 3 -9.10 4.56 -11.39
CA HIS A 3 -9.07 3.72 -12.58
C HIS A 3 -10.45 3.09 -12.84
N ASN A 4 -10.89 3.03 -14.11
CA ASN A 4 -12.23 2.57 -14.47
C ASN A 4 -12.56 1.14 -14.00
N SER A 5 -11.54 0.27 -13.83
CA SER A 5 -11.73 -1.06 -13.25
C SER A 5 -12.11 -1.03 -11.76
N HIS A 6 -11.88 0.07 -11.07
CA HIS A 6 -12.14 0.23 -9.64
C HIS A 6 -13.49 0.92 -9.35
N VAL A 7 -14.23 1.35 -10.37
CA VAL A 7 -15.46 2.15 -10.20
C VAL A 7 -16.58 1.61 -11.10
N SER A 8 -16.96 0.35 -10.91
CA SER A 8 -18.16 -0.20 -11.54
C SER A 8 -19.43 0.32 -10.87
N ILE A 9 -20.56 0.30 -11.58
CA ILE A 9 -21.86 0.71 -11.03
C ILE A 9 -22.23 -0.18 -9.83
N GLU A 10 -21.94 -1.48 -9.92
CA GLU A 10 -22.18 -2.45 -8.86
C GLU A 10 -21.38 -2.12 -7.60
N PHE A 11 -20.11 -1.75 -7.76
CA PHE A 11 -19.23 -1.36 -6.66
C PHE A 11 -19.72 -0.07 -5.98
N VAL A 12 -20.09 0.95 -6.77
CA VAL A 12 -20.61 2.21 -6.24
C VAL A 12 -21.93 2.00 -5.49
N LYS A 13 -22.83 1.16 -6.02
CA LYS A 13 -24.08 0.78 -5.34
C LYS A 13 -23.80 0.08 -4.01
N PHE A 14 -22.90 -0.90 -4.01
CA PHE A 14 -22.47 -1.59 -2.80
C PHE A 14 -21.95 -0.60 -1.74
N CYS A 15 -21.05 0.31 -2.11
CA CYS A 15 -20.54 1.32 -1.18
C CYS A 15 -21.66 2.20 -0.62
N LYS A 16 -22.60 2.64 -1.46
CA LYS A 16 -23.74 3.45 -1.02
C LYS A 16 -24.67 2.70 -0.06
N GLU A 17 -24.98 1.44 -0.35
CA GLU A 17 -25.83 0.59 0.51
C GLU A 17 -25.20 0.32 1.88
N HIS A 18 -23.87 0.28 1.94
CA HIS A 18 -23.10 0.03 3.16
C HIS A 18 -22.57 1.30 3.85
N GLY A 19 -22.91 2.50 3.37
CA GLY A 19 -22.44 3.77 3.97
C GLY A 19 -20.92 3.98 3.87
N ILE A 20 -20.30 3.45 2.82
CA ILE A 20 -18.87 3.61 2.52
C ILE A 20 -18.70 4.80 1.58
N GLU A 21 -17.98 5.82 2.04
CA GLU A 21 -17.62 6.97 1.22
C GLU A 21 -16.44 6.64 0.30
N LEU A 22 -16.64 6.84 -1.01
CA LEU A 22 -15.61 6.57 -2.02
C LEU A 22 -14.83 7.85 -2.35
N ALA A 23 -13.54 7.85 -2.04
CA ALA A 23 -12.61 8.89 -2.46
C ALA A 23 -12.02 8.55 -3.84
N CYS A 24 -12.49 9.24 -4.88
CA CYS A 24 -11.92 9.15 -6.23
C CYS A 24 -10.95 10.31 -6.46
N PHE A 25 -9.66 9.99 -6.62
CA PHE A 25 -8.65 10.99 -6.93
C PHE A 25 -8.75 11.47 -8.39
N PRO A 26 -8.43 12.75 -8.66
CA PRO A 26 -8.22 13.21 -10.03
C PRO A 26 -7.16 12.36 -10.75
N SER A 27 -7.22 12.31 -12.08
CA SER A 27 -6.19 11.68 -12.88
C SER A 27 -4.80 12.18 -12.51
N HIS A 28 -3.83 11.27 -12.42
CA HIS A 28 -2.44 11.55 -12.05
C HIS A 28 -2.21 12.13 -10.63
N ALA A 29 -3.23 12.14 -9.77
CA ALA A 29 -3.09 12.64 -8.40
C ALA A 29 -2.64 11.56 -7.39
N THR A 30 -2.56 10.28 -7.79
CA THR A 30 -2.15 9.16 -6.93
C THR A 30 -0.82 9.41 -6.22
N GLY A 31 0.18 9.94 -6.93
CA GLY A 31 1.50 10.22 -6.35
C GLY A 31 1.54 11.38 -5.34
N PHE A 32 0.41 12.07 -5.12
CA PHE A 32 0.30 13.18 -4.18
C PHE A 32 -0.71 12.90 -3.06
N LEU A 33 -1.82 12.25 -3.41
CA LEU A 33 -2.96 12.07 -2.51
C LEU A 33 -3.07 10.64 -1.96
N GLN A 34 -2.40 9.65 -2.54
CA GLN A 34 -2.53 8.26 -2.09
C GLN A 34 -1.46 7.93 -1.04
N PRO A 35 -1.81 7.71 0.25
CA PRO A 35 -0.82 7.50 1.31
C PRO A 35 0.06 6.29 1.06
N LEU A 36 -0.50 5.25 0.44
CA LEU A 36 0.25 4.05 0.10
C LEU A 36 1.41 4.35 -0.86
N ASP A 37 1.16 5.11 -1.92
CA ASP A 37 2.19 5.48 -2.90
C ASP A 37 3.20 6.47 -2.31
N VAL A 38 2.71 7.46 -1.55
CA VAL A 38 3.56 8.53 -1.00
C VAL A 38 4.47 8.04 0.12
N GLY A 39 3.96 7.21 1.03
CA GLY A 39 4.65 6.92 2.30
C GLY A 39 4.89 5.46 2.63
N ILE A 40 4.25 4.49 1.94
CA ILE A 40 4.32 3.07 2.35
C ILE A 40 5.06 2.18 1.34
N PHE A 41 4.82 2.35 0.04
CA PHE A 41 5.41 1.46 -0.97
C PHE A 41 6.93 1.59 -1.07
N GLY A 42 7.50 2.77 -0.82
CA GLY A 42 8.95 2.95 -0.70
C GLY A 42 9.55 2.08 0.43
N PRO A 43 9.13 2.26 1.70
CA PRO A 43 9.55 1.40 2.81
C PRO A 43 9.28 -0.09 2.59
N LEU A 44 8.16 -0.46 1.98
CA LEU A 44 7.84 -1.85 1.65
C LEU A 44 8.82 -2.46 0.66
N SER A 45 9.15 -1.75 -0.43
CA SER A 45 10.11 -2.19 -1.42
C SER A 45 11.51 -2.40 -0.82
N HIS A 46 11.90 -1.49 0.07
CA HIS A 46 13.17 -1.60 0.80
C HIS A 46 13.18 -2.80 1.75
N ALA A 47 12.16 -2.95 2.60
CA ALA A 47 12.05 -4.07 3.53
C ALA A 47 11.95 -5.43 2.79
N TRP A 48 11.28 -5.46 1.64
CA TRP A 48 11.18 -6.64 0.79
C TRP A 48 12.55 -7.04 0.25
N SER A 49 13.31 -6.10 -0.28
CA SER A 49 14.68 -6.33 -0.76
C SER A 49 15.57 -6.92 0.34
N GLU A 50 15.53 -6.35 1.55
CA GLU A 50 16.31 -6.86 2.68
C GLU A 50 15.89 -8.28 3.11
N VAL A 51 14.59 -8.56 3.15
CA VAL A 51 14.09 -9.91 3.47
C VAL A 51 14.59 -10.93 2.44
N LEU A 52 14.56 -10.59 1.16
CA LEU A 52 15.06 -11.48 0.10
C LEU A 52 16.57 -11.70 0.21
N THR A 53 17.36 -10.63 0.40
CA THR A 53 18.82 -10.74 0.56
C THR A 53 19.18 -11.63 1.75
N ASN A 54 18.50 -11.45 2.88
CA ASN A 54 18.74 -12.26 4.07
C ASN A 54 18.35 -13.73 3.85
N GLU A 55 17.23 -13.99 3.19
CA GLU A 55 16.78 -15.36 2.93
C GLU A 55 17.69 -16.10 1.93
N MET A 56 18.25 -15.39 0.94
CA MET A 56 19.20 -15.96 -0.02
C MET A 56 20.61 -16.18 0.55
N THR A 57 20.89 -15.69 1.75
CA THR A 57 22.19 -15.86 2.39
C THR A 57 22.45 -17.36 2.60
N GLY A 58 23.56 -17.87 2.06
CA GLY A 58 23.88 -19.30 2.06
C GLY A 58 23.38 -20.11 0.85
N GLY A 59 22.89 -19.43 -0.20
CA GLY A 59 22.56 -20.07 -1.48
C GLY A 59 21.16 -20.67 -1.56
N VAL A 60 20.26 -20.26 -0.67
CA VAL A 60 18.86 -20.72 -0.68
C VAL A 60 18.12 -20.14 -1.89
N HIS A 61 17.44 -21.02 -2.64
CA HIS A 61 16.59 -20.61 -3.75
C HIS A 61 15.15 -20.34 -3.28
N ILE A 62 14.68 -19.11 -3.48
CA ILE A 62 13.33 -18.67 -3.11
C ILE A 62 12.32 -19.15 -4.16
N ARG A 63 11.25 -19.80 -3.70
CA ARG A 63 10.17 -20.31 -4.57
C ARG A 63 8.93 -19.45 -4.45
N LYS A 64 7.98 -19.61 -5.38
CA LYS A 64 6.68 -18.91 -5.31
C LYS A 64 5.91 -19.17 -4.00
N GLN A 65 6.07 -20.37 -3.44
CA GLN A 65 5.43 -20.77 -2.18
C GLN A 65 5.95 -19.98 -0.97
N ASP A 66 7.19 -19.45 -1.05
CA ASP A 66 7.78 -18.63 0.01
C ASP A 66 7.22 -17.21 0.05
N PHE A 67 6.58 -16.76 -1.04
CA PHE A 67 6.14 -15.38 -1.22
C PHE A 67 5.35 -14.88 -0.01
N THR A 68 4.29 -15.58 0.40
CA THR A 68 3.40 -15.11 1.46
C THR A 68 4.14 -14.94 2.80
N ARG A 69 4.99 -15.91 3.16
CA ARG A 69 5.78 -15.87 4.40
C ARG A 69 6.79 -14.72 4.37
N LEU A 70 7.52 -14.56 3.27
CA LEU A 70 8.54 -13.52 3.16
C LEU A 70 7.91 -12.13 3.05
N TYR A 71 6.81 -12.02 2.31
CA TYR A 71 6.12 -10.75 2.11
C TYR A 71 5.52 -10.27 3.42
N ALA A 72 4.99 -11.19 4.24
CA ALA A 72 4.54 -10.87 5.60
C ALA A 72 5.66 -10.26 6.46
N LYS A 73 6.91 -10.75 6.37
CA LYS A 73 8.05 -10.16 7.07
C LYS A 73 8.33 -8.72 6.62
N ALA A 74 8.25 -8.44 5.32
CA ALA A 74 8.42 -7.09 4.80
C ALA A 74 7.25 -6.17 5.18
N TRP A 75 6.03 -6.70 5.11
CA TRP A 75 4.79 -5.98 5.41
C TRP A 75 4.78 -5.43 6.83
N VAL A 76 5.09 -6.26 7.84
CA VAL A 76 5.09 -5.81 9.25
C VAL A 76 6.14 -4.72 9.53
N ARG A 77 7.22 -4.65 8.74
CA ARG A 77 8.24 -3.60 8.85
C ARG A 77 7.77 -2.30 8.19
N ALA A 78 7.11 -2.40 7.05
CA ALA A 78 6.67 -1.24 6.27
C ALA A 78 5.36 -0.61 6.80
N PHE A 79 4.37 -1.44 7.12
CA PHE A 79 3.06 -1.04 7.63
C PHE A 79 3.06 -0.89 9.16
N ASN A 80 4.00 -0.09 9.67
CA ASN A 80 4.03 0.29 11.08
C ASN A 80 3.32 1.64 11.28
N VAL A 81 2.90 1.91 12.52
CA VAL A 81 2.15 3.12 12.89
C VAL A 81 2.88 4.41 12.47
N VAL A 82 4.20 4.45 12.61
CA VAL A 82 5.00 5.65 12.27
C VAL A 82 4.91 5.95 10.77
N ASN A 83 5.16 4.95 9.92
CA ASN A 83 5.07 5.12 8.47
C ASN A 83 3.65 5.49 8.02
N ILE A 84 2.63 4.88 8.62
CA ILE A 84 1.23 5.19 8.32
C ILE A 84 0.92 6.65 8.65
N LEU A 85 1.25 7.12 9.87
CA LEU A 85 0.99 8.50 10.26
C LEU A 85 1.75 9.50 9.38
N ILE A 86 3.00 9.22 9.02
CA ILE A 86 3.79 10.05 8.11
C ILE A 86 3.14 10.09 6.72
N ALA A 87 2.66 8.96 6.21
CA ALA A 87 2.01 8.87 4.90
C ALA A 87 0.71 9.71 4.84
N PHE A 88 -0.12 9.65 5.88
CA PHE A 88 -1.34 10.46 5.97
C PHE A 88 -1.03 11.96 6.08
N LYS A 89 0.01 12.32 6.82
CA LYS A 89 0.47 13.71 6.91
C LYS A 89 1.02 14.21 5.58
N ALA A 90 1.85 13.42 4.91
CA ALA A 90 2.48 13.79 3.64
C ALA A 90 1.47 13.99 2.50
N THR A 91 0.31 13.35 2.58
CA THR A 91 -0.78 13.49 1.61
C THR A 91 -1.77 14.61 1.96
N GLY A 92 -1.60 15.29 3.10
CA GLY A 92 -2.52 16.32 3.58
C GLY A 92 -3.90 15.79 3.98
N ILE A 93 -4.08 14.46 4.08
CA ILE A 93 -5.34 13.86 4.50
C ILE A 93 -5.52 14.01 6.01
N HIS A 94 -4.46 13.76 6.78
CA HIS A 94 -4.49 13.89 8.24
C HIS A 94 -3.10 14.13 8.85
N PRO A 95 -2.88 15.20 9.63
CA PRO A 95 -3.82 16.31 9.86
C PRO A 95 -4.17 17.03 8.54
N PHE A 96 -5.34 17.64 8.53
CA PHE A 96 -5.78 18.48 7.41
C PHE A 96 -5.22 19.88 7.66
N ASP A 97 -4.23 20.26 6.87
CA ASP A 97 -3.50 21.53 6.97
C ASP A 97 -3.85 22.43 5.77
#